data_AF-A0A537TLP6-F1
#
_entry.id   AF-A0A537TLP6-F1
#
_cell.length_a   1.000
_cell.length_b   1.000
_cell.length_c   1.000
_cell.angle_alpha   90.00
_cell.angle_beta   90.00
_cell.angle_gamma   90.00
#
_symmetry.space_group_name_H-M   'P 1'
#
loop_
_entity.id
_entity.type
_entity.pdbx_description
1 polymer ?
#
loop_
_entity_poly.entity_id
_entity_poly.type
_entity_poly.pdbx_seq_one_letter_code
_entity_poly.pdbx_strand_id
1 'polypeptide(L)'
;MEHYVGLDVSLKQTSICVVNQVGSVVREGVVDSEPEAIATFVRSKAPGAVRIGLETGPTATWLWTELKQLGLPVICIDARHAKAVLKMQINKSDRNDTAGIARIMQTGWFKEVRVKDLDSHSVRALLASRALLVKIKRDLENQIRGLLKNVGLVIGRAKFNVFTVRAEELIEDRPELMAVVRPLLKARQAIEQQTTISIVRFSSWHVMMRRSEAS
;
A
#
# COMPACT_ATOMS: atom_id res chain seq x y z
N MET A 1 -20.11 24.16 18.86
CA MET A 1 -20.98 23.80 17.72
C MET A 1 -20.32 22.63 17.02
N GLU A 2 -21.06 21.55 16.77
CA GLU A 2 -20.49 20.33 16.19
C GLU A 2 -20.20 20.51 14.70
N HIS A 3 -19.08 19.95 14.26
CA HIS A 3 -18.67 19.92 12.87
C HIS A 3 -18.41 18.48 12.42
N TYR A 4 -18.63 18.26 11.13
CA TYR A 4 -18.38 16.99 10.46
C TYR A 4 -17.48 17.26 9.27
N VAL A 5 -16.43 16.47 9.13
CA VAL A 5 -15.37 16.74 8.17
C VAL A 5 -15.28 15.60 7.17
N GLY A 6 -15.22 15.93 5.89
CA GLY A 6 -14.87 15.01 4.82
C GLY A 6 -13.45 15.29 4.35
N LEU A 7 -12.69 14.22 4.10
CA LEU A 7 -11.36 14.25 3.51
C LEU A 7 -11.39 13.49 2.20
N ASP A 8 -11.08 14.17 1.10
CA ASP A 8 -10.76 13.55 -0.17
C ASP A 8 -9.24 13.57 -0.36
N VAL A 9 -8.63 12.40 -0.20
CA VAL A 9 -7.19 12.23 -0.03
C VAL A 9 -6.56 11.86 -1.37
N SER A 10 -5.64 12.71 -1.86
CA SER A 10 -4.72 12.35 -2.94
C SER A 10 -3.29 12.15 -2.41
N LEU A 11 -2.33 11.90 -3.30
CA LEU A 11 -0.93 11.71 -2.91
C LEU A 11 -0.24 13.00 -2.47
N LYS A 12 -0.63 14.14 -3.03
CA LYS A 12 0.03 15.43 -2.76
C LYS A 12 -0.82 16.31 -1.87
N GLN A 13 -2.10 16.45 -2.22
CA GLN A 13 -3.01 17.37 -1.55
C GLN A 13 -4.30 16.70 -1.13
N THR A 14 -4.78 17.03 0.06
CA THR A 14 -6.05 16.56 0.61
C THR A 14 -7.04 17.70 0.59
N SER A 15 -8.17 17.51 -0.07
CA SER A 15 -9.29 18.42 -0.01
C SER A 15 -10.08 18.16 1.27
N ILE A 16 -10.44 19.22 1.96
CA ILE A 16 -11.14 19.18 3.25
C ILE A 16 -12.42 20.00 3.15
N CYS A 17 -13.54 19.40 3.54
CA CYS A 17 -14.83 20.08 3.63
C CYS A 17 -15.37 19.90 5.04
N VAL A 18 -15.85 20.99 5.63
CA VAL A 18 -16.43 21.02 6.97
C VAL A 18 -17.90 21.42 6.84
N VAL A 19 -18.78 20.59 7.36
CA VAL A 19 -20.22 20.87 7.44
C VAL A 19 -20.68 20.99 8.89
N ASN A 20 -21.69 21.81 9.13
CA ASN A 20 -22.36 21.90 10.43
C ASN A 20 -23.42 20.79 10.60
N GLN A 21 -24.11 20.78 11.75
CA GLN A 21 -25.17 19.82 12.07
C GLN A 21 -26.36 19.83 11.08
N VAL A 22 -26.62 20.95 10.40
CA VAL A 22 -27.70 21.05 9.41
C VAL A 22 -27.25 20.52 8.04
N GLY A 23 -25.93 20.38 7.83
CA GLY A 23 -25.31 19.94 6.59
C GLY A 23 -24.86 21.07 5.68
N SER A 24 -24.89 22.31 6.16
CA SER A 24 -24.36 23.44 5.40
C SER A 24 -22.84 23.43 5.49
N VAL A 25 -22.18 23.63 4.35
CA VAL A 25 -20.73 23.81 4.28
C VAL A 25 -20.37 25.10 5.02
N VAL A 26 -19.45 25.01 5.98
CA VAL A 26 -18.98 26.15 6.78
C VAL A 26 -17.55 26.56 6.42
N ARG A 27 -16.72 25.60 6.01
CA ARG A 27 -15.33 25.81 5.61
C ARG A 27 -14.92 24.76 4.57
N GLU A 28 -14.07 25.18 3.66
CA GLU A 28 -13.39 24.31 2.72
C GLU A 28 -11.91 24.72 2.64
N GLY A 29 -11.07 23.79 2.23
CA GLY A 29 -9.66 24.06 2.03
C GLY A 29 -8.95 22.88 1.40
N VAL A 30 -7.73 23.14 0.95
CA VAL A 30 -6.82 22.13 0.44
C VAL A 30 -5.52 22.29 1.20
N VAL A 31 -4.98 21.19 1.69
CA VAL A 31 -3.70 21.14 2.41
C VAL A 31 -2.84 20.02 1.83
N ASP A 32 -1.55 20.02 2.16
CA ASP A 32 -0.69 18.88 1.84
C ASP A 32 -1.21 17.61 2.52
N SER A 33 -1.02 16.46 1.87
CA SER A 33 -1.51 15.15 2.37
C SER A 33 -0.62 14.61 3.48
N GLU A 34 -0.31 15.46 4.44
CA GLU A 34 0.48 15.19 5.63
C GLU A 34 -0.42 15.26 6.88
N PRO A 35 -0.30 14.31 7.82
CA PRO A 35 -1.14 14.27 9.01
C PRO A 35 -1.17 15.58 9.79
N GLU A 36 -0.03 16.24 9.94
CA GLU A 36 0.15 17.49 10.69
C GLU A 36 -0.54 18.68 10.00
N ALA A 37 -0.45 18.75 8.67
CA ALA A 37 -1.12 19.78 7.88
C ALA A 37 -2.65 19.65 7.98
N ILE A 38 -3.15 18.43 7.84
CA ILE A 38 -4.58 18.11 8.00
C ILE A 38 -5.04 18.41 9.44
N ALA A 39 -4.28 17.99 10.44
CA ALA A 39 -4.62 18.22 11.84
C ALA A 39 -4.64 19.71 12.20
N THR A 40 -3.68 20.49 11.69
CA THR A 40 -3.63 21.95 11.87
C THR A 40 -4.84 22.62 11.24
N PHE A 41 -5.23 22.21 10.04
CA PHE A 41 -6.44 22.71 9.40
C PHE A 41 -7.69 22.38 10.22
N VAL A 42 -7.86 21.12 10.61
CA VAL A 42 -9.05 20.67 11.36
C VAL A 42 -9.15 21.39 12.71
N ARG A 43 -8.07 21.48 13.47
CA ARG A 43 -8.08 22.17 14.78
C ARG A 43 -8.41 23.65 14.65
N SER A 44 -7.94 24.32 13.59
CA SER A 44 -8.17 25.75 13.39
C SER A 44 -9.54 26.07 12.76
N LYS A 45 -10.02 25.24 11.84
CA LYS A 45 -11.24 25.50 11.03
C LYS A 45 -12.46 24.68 11.47
N ALA A 46 -12.26 23.60 12.20
CA ALA A 46 -13.30 22.72 12.72
C ALA A 46 -12.99 22.26 14.16
N PRO A 47 -12.80 23.18 15.14
CA PRO A 47 -12.41 22.82 16.50
C PRO A 47 -13.43 21.90 17.22
N GLY A 48 -14.69 21.92 16.79
CA GLY A 48 -15.76 21.02 17.24
C GLY A 48 -15.97 19.79 16.36
N ALA A 49 -14.95 19.31 15.64
CA ALA A 49 -15.07 18.13 14.78
C ALA A 49 -15.43 16.89 15.62
N VAL A 50 -16.61 16.32 15.38
CA VAL A 50 -17.09 15.11 16.06
C VAL A 50 -16.73 13.85 15.27
N ARG A 51 -16.72 13.95 13.94
CA ARG A 51 -16.34 12.86 13.03
C ARG A 51 -15.60 13.42 11.83
N ILE A 52 -14.52 12.74 11.45
CA ILE A 52 -13.72 13.05 10.26
C ILE A 52 -13.68 11.80 9.39
N GLY A 53 -14.28 11.86 8.20
CA GLY A 53 -14.36 10.74 7.28
C GLY A 53 -13.26 10.79 6.23
N LEU A 54 -12.60 9.65 6.00
CA LEU A 54 -11.80 9.40 4.80
C LEU A 54 -12.15 8.04 4.22
N GLU A 55 -12.07 7.91 2.90
CA GLU A 55 -12.40 6.66 2.22
C GLU A 55 -11.24 5.66 2.22
N THR A 56 -11.56 4.37 2.08
CA THR A 56 -10.54 3.34 1.82
C THR A 56 -9.75 3.66 0.56
N GLY A 57 -8.43 3.74 0.69
CA GLY A 57 -7.50 4.02 -0.39
C GLY A 57 -6.07 3.61 -0.05
N PRO A 58 -5.10 3.78 -0.97
CA PRO A 58 -3.71 3.35 -0.77
C PRO A 58 -3.04 3.98 0.47
N THR A 59 -3.35 5.24 0.76
CA THR A 59 -2.79 6.02 1.88
C THR A 59 -3.69 6.02 3.13
N ALA A 60 -4.91 5.48 3.04
CA ALA A 60 -5.92 5.57 4.08
C ALA A 60 -5.48 4.95 5.41
N THR A 61 -4.77 3.81 5.36
CA THR A 61 -4.28 3.14 6.58
C THR A 61 -3.27 4.00 7.33
N TRP A 62 -2.32 4.59 6.61
CA TRP A 62 -1.31 5.47 7.20
C TRP A 62 -1.96 6.74 7.76
N LEU A 63 -2.70 7.50 6.95
CA LEU A 63 -3.33 8.75 7.37
C LEU A 63 -4.31 8.54 8.53
N TRP A 64 -5.14 7.49 8.49
CA TRP A 64 -6.05 7.18 9.60
C TRP A 64 -5.27 6.93 10.89
N THR A 65 -4.15 6.20 10.82
CA THR A 65 -3.35 5.87 12.01
C THR A 65 -2.72 7.13 12.61
N GLU A 66 -2.06 7.94 11.79
CA GLU A 66 -1.39 9.17 12.24
C GLU A 66 -2.39 10.21 12.77
N LEU A 67 -3.50 10.45 12.06
CA LEU A 67 -4.53 11.40 12.51
C LEU A 67 -5.18 10.95 13.83
N LYS A 68 -5.34 9.63 14.02
CA LYS A 68 -5.85 9.07 15.28
C LYS A 68 -4.84 9.24 16.43
N GLN A 69 -3.54 9.08 16.18
CA GLN A 69 -2.48 9.38 17.15
C GLN A 69 -2.44 10.86 17.53
N LEU A 70 -2.74 11.74 16.57
CA LEU A 70 -2.91 13.19 16.80
C LEU A 70 -4.23 13.53 17.53
N GLY A 71 -5.00 12.54 17.97
CA GLY A 71 -6.21 12.70 18.78
C GLY A 71 -7.45 13.13 18.01
N LEU A 72 -7.44 13.02 16.67
CA LEU A 72 -8.60 13.37 15.86
C LEU A 72 -9.61 12.21 15.77
N PRO A 73 -10.93 12.48 15.76
CA PRO A 73 -11.96 11.46 15.66
C PRO A 73 -12.14 10.99 14.21
N VAL A 74 -11.09 10.37 13.67
CA VAL A 74 -11.00 9.93 12.28
C VAL A 74 -11.60 8.54 12.07
N ILE A 75 -12.39 8.40 11.02
CA ILE A 75 -13.14 7.20 10.65
C ILE A 75 -12.81 6.87 9.20
N CYS A 76 -12.33 5.64 8.97
CA CYS A 76 -12.15 5.13 7.62
C CYS A 76 -13.44 4.43 7.16
N ILE A 77 -13.97 4.84 6.01
CA ILE A 77 -15.24 4.30 5.46
C ILE A 77 -15.02 3.55 4.16
N ASP A 78 -15.88 2.54 3.90
CA ASP A 78 -15.86 1.77 2.66
C ASP A 78 -16.19 2.68 1.46
N ALA A 79 -15.24 2.85 0.54
CA ALA A 79 -15.39 3.74 -0.62
C ALA A 79 -16.58 3.36 -1.54
N ARG A 80 -16.92 2.07 -1.65
CA ARG A 80 -18.05 1.62 -2.47
C ARG A 80 -19.37 1.97 -1.80
N HIS A 81 -19.45 1.79 -0.48
CA HIS A 81 -20.61 2.21 0.29
C HIS A 81 -20.79 3.72 0.27
N ALA A 82 -19.71 4.48 0.49
CA ALA A 82 -19.73 5.95 0.40
C ALA A 82 -20.27 6.40 -0.96
N LYS A 83 -19.70 5.87 -2.06
CA LYS A 83 -20.17 6.15 -3.43
C LYS A 83 -21.63 5.77 -3.66
N ALA A 84 -22.12 4.67 -3.07
CA ALA A 84 -23.53 4.29 -3.17
C ALA A 84 -24.44 5.28 -2.44
N VAL A 85 -24.06 5.70 -1.22
CA VAL A 85 -24.80 6.71 -0.44
C VAL A 85 -24.84 8.05 -1.17
N LEU A 86 -23.71 8.51 -1.71
CA LEU A 86 -23.65 9.75 -2.49
C LEU A 86 -24.55 9.70 -3.74
N LYS A 87 -24.68 8.55 -4.38
CA LYS A 87 -25.59 8.37 -5.53
C LYS A 87 -27.07 8.43 -5.16
N MET A 88 -27.44 8.09 -3.93
CA MET A 88 -28.83 8.12 -3.45
C MET A 88 -29.27 9.51 -3.01
N GLN A 89 -28.35 10.47 -2.85
CA GLN A 89 -28.69 11.85 -2.51
C GLN A 89 -29.35 12.56 -3.69
N ILE A 90 -30.56 13.09 -3.43
CA ILE A 90 -31.49 13.64 -4.44
C ILE A 90 -31.00 14.99 -5.00
N ASN A 91 -30.20 15.76 -4.25
CA ASN A 91 -29.62 17.02 -4.70
C ASN A 91 -28.26 16.79 -5.37
N LYS A 92 -28.31 16.47 -6.66
CA LYS A 92 -27.16 16.19 -7.54
C LYS A 92 -26.47 17.48 -8.06
N SER A 93 -26.59 18.62 -7.37
CA SER A 93 -26.21 19.91 -7.97
C SER A 93 -24.73 20.24 -7.90
N ASP A 94 -23.97 19.77 -6.92
CA ASP A 94 -22.55 20.14 -6.82
C ASP A 94 -21.68 18.95 -6.45
N ARG A 95 -20.90 18.48 -7.43
CA ARG A 95 -19.89 17.42 -7.30
C ARG A 95 -18.70 17.97 -6.51
N ASN A 96 -18.82 18.08 -5.20
CA ASN A 96 -17.66 18.08 -4.31
C ASN A 96 -17.66 16.78 -3.52
N ASP A 97 -16.82 15.82 -3.93
CA ASP A 97 -16.69 14.51 -3.29
C ASP A 97 -16.41 14.66 -1.78
N THR A 98 -15.64 15.70 -1.42
CA THR A 98 -15.33 16.06 -0.04
C THR A 98 -16.56 16.51 0.78
N ALA A 99 -17.45 17.32 0.19
CA ALA A 99 -18.69 17.76 0.85
C ALA A 99 -19.66 16.59 1.02
N GLY A 100 -19.69 15.67 0.06
CA GLY A 100 -20.42 14.42 0.16
C GLY A 100 -19.96 13.58 1.36
N ILE A 101 -18.65 13.38 1.51
CA ILE A 101 -18.09 12.64 2.66
C ILE A 101 -18.42 13.34 3.98
N ALA A 102 -18.29 14.67 4.05
CA ALA A 102 -18.64 15.44 5.24
C ALA A 102 -20.13 15.27 5.61
N ARG A 103 -21.02 15.23 4.61
CA ARG A 103 -22.44 14.97 4.81
C ARG A 103 -22.71 13.53 5.26
N ILE A 104 -22.00 12.54 4.73
CA ILE A 104 -22.07 11.15 5.21
C ILE A 104 -21.67 11.05 6.69
N MET A 105 -20.61 11.77 7.10
CA MET A 105 -20.20 11.83 8.51
C MET A 105 -21.27 12.45 9.39
N GLN A 106 -21.91 13.52 8.91
CA GLN A 106 -23.01 14.19 9.59
C GLN A 106 -24.24 13.28 9.76
N THR A 107 -24.66 12.57 8.71
CA THR A 107 -25.83 11.69 8.79
C THR A 107 -25.55 10.40 9.56
N GLY A 108 -24.29 9.96 9.59
CA GLY A 108 -23.91 8.68 10.18
C GLY A 108 -24.17 7.48 9.27
N TRP A 109 -24.56 7.69 8.01
CA TRP A 109 -24.93 6.62 7.07
C TRP A 109 -23.70 6.09 6.33
N PHE A 110 -22.79 5.45 7.06
CA PHE A 110 -21.58 4.86 6.51
C PHE A 110 -21.33 3.46 7.05
N LYS A 111 -20.49 2.73 6.32
CA LYS A 111 -19.91 1.47 6.77
C LYS A 111 -18.46 1.73 7.15
N GLU A 112 -18.15 1.68 8.44
CA GLU A 112 -16.79 1.79 8.94
C GLU A 112 -15.96 0.57 8.53
N VAL A 113 -14.73 0.83 8.10
CA VAL A 113 -13.75 -0.21 7.78
C VAL A 113 -12.73 -0.24 8.90
N ARG A 114 -12.61 -1.41 9.54
CA ARG A 114 -11.56 -1.65 10.52
C ARG A 114 -10.20 -1.58 9.83
N VAL A 115 -9.47 -0.50 10.08
CA VAL A 115 -8.07 -0.37 9.68
C VAL A 115 -7.25 -1.37 10.51
N LYS A 116 -6.55 -2.27 9.83
CA LYS A 116 -5.71 -3.28 10.50
C LYS A 116 -4.43 -2.62 10.98
N ASP A 117 -3.91 -3.11 12.10
CA ASP A 117 -2.68 -2.63 12.70
C ASP A 117 -1.49 -2.70 11.72
N LEU A 118 -0.60 -1.71 11.79
CA LEU A 118 0.54 -1.54 10.88
C LEU A 118 1.48 -2.76 10.88
N ASP A 119 1.55 -3.50 11.98
CA ASP A 119 2.33 -4.73 12.10
C ASP A 119 1.83 -5.86 11.19
N SER A 120 0.52 -5.92 10.94
CA SER A 120 -0.04 -6.85 9.96
C SER A 120 0.29 -6.46 8.52
N HIS A 121 0.64 -5.19 8.28
CA HIS A 121 1.03 -4.70 6.95
C HIS A 121 2.51 -4.95 6.69
N SER A 122 3.39 -4.76 7.66
CA SER A 122 4.83 -5.01 7.52
C SER A 122 5.13 -6.50 7.23
N VAL A 123 4.49 -7.42 7.98
CA VAL A 123 4.62 -8.86 7.74
C VAL A 123 4.06 -9.26 6.37
N ARG A 124 2.88 -8.73 6.00
CA ARG A 124 2.29 -9.02 4.68
C ARG A 124 3.12 -8.46 3.54
N ALA A 125 3.67 -7.26 3.69
CA ALA A 125 4.56 -6.63 2.72
C ALA A 125 5.83 -7.48 2.54
N LEU A 126 6.45 -7.93 3.63
CA LEU A 126 7.61 -8.82 3.57
C LEU A 126 7.30 -10.14 2.83
N LEU A 127 6.17 -10.78 3.16
CA LEU A 127 5.76 -12.02 2.49
C LEU A 127 5.47 -11.79 1.00
N ALA A 128 4.81 -10.69 0.64
CA ALA A 128 4.55 -10.32 -0.74
C ALA A 128 5.83 -10.03 -1.52
N SER A 129 6.77 -9.27 -0.93
CA SER A 129 8.09 -9.01 -1.52
C SER A 129 8.87 -10.31 -1.72
N ARG A 130 8.86 -11.22 -0.75
CA ARG A 130 9.49 -12.54 -0.88
C ARG A 130 8.85 -13.35 -2.01
N ALA A 131 7.52 -13.41 -2.08
CA ALA A 131 6.81 -14.12 -3.13
C ALA A 131 7.15 -13.55 -4.52
N LEU A 132 7.27 -12.23 -4.64
CA LEU A 132 7.71 -11.57 -5.87
C LEU A 132 9.14 -11.97 -6.27
N LEU A 133 10.10 -11.93 -5.34
CA LEU A 133 11.49 -12.33 -5.62
C LEU A 133 11.58 -13.80 -6.07
N VAL A 134 10.84 -14.69 -5.42
CA VAL A 134 10.75 -16.11 -5.81
C VAL A 134 10.17 -16.26 -7.23
N LYS A 135 9.12 -15.50 -7.54
CA LYS A 135 8.52 -15.48 -8.88
C LYS A 135 9.52 -15.00 -9.94
N ILE A 136 10.18 -13.86 -9.71
CA ILE A 136 11.15 -13.31 -10.68
C ILE A 136 12.31 -14.29 -10.90
N LYS A 137 12.84 -14.92 -9.85
CA LYS A 137 13.87 -15.96 -9.99
C LYS A 137 13.41 -17.08 -10.92
N ARG A 138 12.19 -17.59 -10.69
CA ARG A 138 11.62 -18.66 -11.52
C ARG A 138 11.42 -18.20 -12.97
N ASP A 139 10.95 -16.98 -13.18
CA ASP A 139 10.71 -16.44 -14.51
C ASP A 139 12.04 -16.26 -15.28
N LEU A 140 13.12 -15.83 -14.61
CA LEU A 140 14.48 -15.82 -15.17
C LEU A 140 14.98 -17.23 -15.53
N GLU A 141 14.81 -18.22 -14.65
CA GLU A 141 15.19 -19.61 -14.94
C GLU A 141 14.42 -20.17 -16.15
N ASN A 142 13.14 -19.86 -16.26
CA ASN A 142 12.31 -20.25 -17.41
C ASN A 142 12.76 -19.56 -18.70
N GLN A 143 13.08 -18.27 -18.65
CA GLN A 143 13.59 -17.54 -19.80
C GLN A 143 14.91 -18.14 -20.31
N ILE A 144 15.86 -18.42 -19.39
CA ILE A 144 17.14 -19.06 -19.74
C ILE A 144 16.91 -20.43 -20.38
N ARG A 145 16.02 -21.26 -19.81
CA ARG A 145 15.66 -22.56 -20.39
C ARG A 145 15.07 -22.41 -21.79
N GLY A 146 14.22 -21.40 -22.02
CA GLY A 146 13.64 -21.11 -23.33
C GLY A 146 14.69 -20.74 -24.38
N LEU A 147 15.60 -19.82 -24.03
CA LEU A 147 16.69 -19.40 -24.90
C LEU A 147 17.60 -20.57 -25.30
N LEU A 148 17.99 -21.41 -24.34
CA LEU A 148 18.82 -22.58 -24.60
C LEU A 148 18.09 -23.64 -25.42
N LYS A 149 16.80 -23.86 -25.18
CA LYS A 149 16.00 -24.85 -25.91
C LYS A 149 15.89 -24.52 -27.41
N ASN A 150 15.85 -23.24 -27.77
CA ASN A 150 15.79 -22.80 -29.17
C ASN A 150 17.02 -23.23 -29.99
N VAL A 151 18.15 -23.47 -29.34
CA VAL A 151 19.40 -23.93 -29.96
C VAL A 151 19.72 -25.38 -29.63
N GLY A 152 18.72 -26.15 -29.18
CA GLY A 152 18.85 -27.58 -28.87
C GLY A 152 19.53 -27.92 -27.54
N LEU A 153 19.79 -26.93 -26.68
CA LEU A 153 20.45 -27.13 -25.38
C LEU A 153 19.45 -27.28 -24.24
N VAL A 154 19.69 -28.21 -23.31
CA VAL A 154 18.76 -28.52 -22.21
C VAL A 154 19.48 -28.65 -20.87
N ILE A 155 19.19 -27.75 -19.92
CA ILE A 155 19.75 -27.75 -18.55
C ILE A 155 19.33 -28.99 -17.72
N GLY A 156 18.18 -29.58 -18.04
CA GLY A 156 17.58 -30.69 -17.27
C GLY A 156 17.10 -30.26 -15.87
N ARG A 157 16.81 -31.23 -15.00
CA ARG A 157 16.47 -30.96 -13.59
C ARG A 157 17.72 -30.44 -12.88
N ALA A 158 17.68 -29.19 -12.46
CA ALA A 158 18.77 -28.53 -11.73
C ALA A 158 18.15 -27.68 -10.62
N LYS A 159 18.74 -27.74 -9.42
CA LYS A 159 18.31 -27.00 -8.22
C LYS A 159 19.45 -26.12 -7.73
N PHE A 160 19.11 -24.97 -7.14
CA PHE A 160 20.09 -24.06 -6.51
C PHE A 160 21.25 -23.73 -7.46
N ASN A 161 22.49 -23.78 -6.95
CA ASN A 161 23.70 -23.44 -7.71
C ASN A 161 23.95 -24.37 -8.91
N VAL A 162 23.39 -25.59 -8.92
CA VAL A 162 23.51 -26.53 -10.05
C VAL A 162 22.89 -25.95 -11.33
N PHE A 163 21.86 -25.10 -11.21
CA PHE A 163 21.27 -24.43 -12.37
C PHE A 163 22.26 -23.49 -13.05
N THR A 164 22.94 -22.65 -12.26
CA THR A 164 23.90 -21.67 -12.78
C THR A 164 25.09 -22.37 -13.42
N VAL A 165 25.67 -23.36 -12.75
CA VAL A 165 26.83 -24.11 -13.27
C VAL A 165 26.52 -24.74 -14.62
N ARG A 166 25.41 -25.48 -14.73
CA ARG A 166 25.00 -26.10 -16.00
C ARG A 166 24.66 -25.09 -17.09
N ALA A 167 24.09 -23.95 -16.73
CA ALA A 167 23.81 -22.91 -17.70
C ALA A 167 25.10 -22.29 -18.26
N GLU A 168 26.13 -22.08 -17.43
CA GLU A 168 27.45 -21.61 -17.87
C GLU A 168 28.17 -22.67 -18.74
N GLU A 169 28.14 -23.95 -18.37
CA GLU A 169 28.71 -25.06 -19.17
C GLU A 169 28.07 -25.13 -20.57
N LEU A 170 26.75 -24.95 -20.66
CA LEU A 170 26.02 -25.04 -21.94
C LEU A 170 26.27 -23.86 -22.89
N ILE A 171 26.67 -22.71 -22.36
CA ILE A 171 26.99 -21.51 -23.16
C ILE A 171 28.49 -21.32 -23.35
N GLU A 172 29.32 -22.20 -22.80
CA GLU A 172 30.77 -22.20 -22.99
C GLU A 172 31.07 -22.26 -24.50
N ASP A 173 32.03 -21.43 -24.93
CA ASP A 173 32.42 -21.23 -26.34
C ASP A 173 31.31 -20.74 -27.29
N ARG A 174 30.22 -20.17 -26.77
CA ARG A 174 29.11 -19.59 -27.57
C ARG A 174 28.90 -18.11 -27.24
N PRO A 175 29.68 -17.19 -27.83
CA PRO A 175 29.67 -15.76 -27.47
C PRO A 175 28.28 -15.11 -27.54
N GLU A 176 27.47 -15.49 -28.55
CA GLU A 176 26.11 -14.96 -28.72
C GLU A 176 25.17 -15.39 -27.58
N LEU A 177 25.26 -16.64 -27.13
CA LEU A 177 24.49 -17.13 -25.99
C LEU A 177 25.00 -16.55 -24.68
N MET A 178 26.31 -16.39 -24.53
CA MET A 178 26.91 -15.74 -23.36
C MET A 178 26.39 -14.32 -23.19
N ALA A 179 26.27 -13.55 -24.28
CA ALA A 179 25.78 -12.18 -24.26
C ALA A 179 24.32 -12.07 -23.75
N VAL A 180 23.47 -13.06 -24.04
CA VAL A 180 22.05 -13.03 -23.62
C VAL A 180 21.78 -13.77 -22.32
N VAL A 181 22.48 -14.88 -22.03
CA VAL A 181 22.23 -15.73 -20.85
C VAL A 181 22.93 -15.21 -19.60
N ARG A 182 24.18 -14.71 -19.70
CA ARG A 182 24.94 -14.27 -18.52
C ARG A 182 24.30 -13.11 -17.76
N PRO A 183 23.71 -12.08 -18.39
CA PRO A 183 22.99 -11.03 -17.67
C PRO A 183 21.84 -11.59 -16.83
N LEU A 184 21.09 -12.56 -17.38
CA LEU A 184 19.98 -13.22 -16.67
C LEU A 184 20.48 -14.08 -15.50
N LEU A 185 21.62 -14.77 -15.66
CA LEU A 185 22.26 -15.53 -14.58
C LEU A 185 22.73 -14.63 -13.43
N LYS A 186 23.34 -13.48 -13.75
CA LYS A 186 23.75 -12.48 -12.75
C LYS A 186 22.53 -11.93 -11.98
N ALA A 187 21.47 -11.56 -12.68
CA ALA A 187 20.23 -11.11 -12.06
C ALA A 187 19.61 -12.19 -11.15
N ARG A 188 19.58 -13.45 -11.61
CA ARG A 188 19.11 -14.59 -10.83
C ARG A 188 19.91 -14.77 -9.54
N GLN A 189 21.24 -14.68 -9.62
CA GLN A 189 22.13 -14.82 -8.45
C GLN A 189 21.87 -13.73 -7.41
N ALA A 190 21.73 -12.47 -7.84
CA ALA A 190 21.41 -11.36 -6.94
C ALA A 190 20.07 -11.58 -6.21
N ILE A 191 19.03 -12.04 -6.93
CA ILE A 191 17.72 -12.34 -6.34
C ILE A 191 17.78 -13.51 -5.36
N GLU A 192 18.58 -14.55 -5.66
CA GLU A 192 18.77 -15.70 -4.78
C GLU A 192 19.41 -15.30 -3.45
N GLN A 193 20.37 -14.38 -3.46
CA GLN A 193 20.98 -13.83 -2.24
C GLN A 193 19.93 -13.09 -1.39
N GLN A 194 19.10 -12.23 -2.01
CA GLN A 194 18.07 -11.47 -1.31
C GLN A 194 16.99 -12.38 -0.69
N THR A 195 16.62 -13.45 -1.40
CA THR A 195 15.65 -14.45 -0.91
C THR A 195 16.15 -15.20 0.34
N THR A 196 17.48 -15.36 0.48
CA THR A 196 18.10 -16.04 1.62
C THR A 196 18.21 -15.10 2.83
N ILE A 197 18.59 -13.84 2.61
CA ILE A 197 18.75 -12.82 3.66
C ILE A 197 17.43 -12.49 4.38
N SER A 198 16.30 -12.47 3.65
CA SER A 198 15.00 -12.16 4.27
C SER A 198 14.54 -13.17 5.34
N ILE A 199 15.05 -14.42 5.34
CA ILE A 199 14.73 -15.44 6.36
C ILE A 199 15.40 -15.13 7.70
N VAL A 200 16.66 -14.70 7.67
CA VAL A 200 17.48 -14.46 8.87
C VAL A 200 17.06 -13.17 9.57
N ARG A 201 16.73 -12.12 8.81
CA ARG A 201 16.28 -10.85 9.39
C ARG A 201 14.89 -10.95 10.02
N PHE A 202 13.98 -11.75 9.46
CA PHE A 202 12.62 -11.92 10.01
C PHE A 202 12.61 -12.63 11.36
N SER A 203 13.42 -13.68 11.50
CA SER A 203 13.57 -14.42 12.75
C SER A 203 14.20 -13.55 13.85
N SER A 204 15.18 -12.72 13.51
CA SER A 204 15.78 -11.78 14.46
C SER A 204 14.86 -10.61 14.83
N TRP A 205 14.09 -10.06 13.90
CA TRP A 205 13.13 -8.98 14.16
C TRP A 205 11.95 -9.43 15.03
N HIS A 206 11.39 -10.62 14.77
CA HIS A 206 10.26 -11.13 15.54
C HIS A 206 10.64 -11.47 17.00
N VAL A 207 11.89 -11.89 17.23
CA VAL A 207 12.45 -12.10 18.58
C VAL A 207 12.71 -10.78 19.30
N MET A 208 13.11 -9.74 18.57
CA MET A 208 13.41 -8.41 19.15
C MET A 208 12.14 -7.65 19.53
N MET A 209 11.07 -7.73 18.72
CA MET A 209 9.78 -7.08 19.03
C MET A 209 9.03 -7.73 20.20
N ARG A 210 9.06 -9.07 20.36
CA ARG A 210 8.46 -9.72 21.54
C ARG A 210 9.14 -9.34 22.86
N ARG A 211 10.37 -8.84 22.82
CA ARG A 211 11.08 -8.35 24.01
C ARG A 211 10.70 -6.92 24.39
N SER A 212 10.27 -6.08 23.45
CA SER A 212 9.85 -4.70 23.75
C SER A 212 8.42 -4.58 24.27
N GLU A 213 7.56 -5.58 24.03
CA GLU A 213 6.20 -5.63 24.60
C GLU A 213 6.14 -6.23 26.01
N ALA A 214 7.27 -6.74 26.52
CA ALA A 214 7.38 -7.40 27.83
C ALA A 214 8.16 -6.56 28.86
N SER A 215 8.33 -5.25 28.62
CA SER A 215 8.99 -4.30 29.54
C SER A 215 8.07 -3.15 29.92
#